data_AF-A0A6P0XM11-F1
#
_entry.id   AF-A0A6P0XM11-F1
#
_cell.length_a   1.000
_cell.length_b   1.000
_cell.length_c   1.000
_cell.angle_alpha   90.00
_cell.angle_beta   90.00
_cell.angle_gamma   90.00
#
_symmetry.space_group_name_H-M   'P 1'
#
loop_
_entity.id
_entity.type
_entity.pdbx_description
1 polymer ?
#
loop_
_entity_poly.entity_id
_entity_poly.type
_entity_poly.pdbx_seq_one_letter_code
_entity_poly.pdbx_strand_id
1 'polypeptide(L)'
;TMSIKQNIVDGAHIKPFARFYDNRIDNGISFCKNHHWAFDKGLFTITDDYKIIVSNNFLEESPNSKPMKEFNSNQLWLPNEKESFPRIEALQWHRQNVFIS
;
A
#
# COMPACT_ATOMS: atom_id res chain seq x y z
N THR A 1 14.78 31.48 6.64
CA THR A 1 15.36 30.25 6.05
C THR A 1 14.38 29.74 4.99
N MET A 2 14.80 29.55 3.73
CA MET A 2 13.90 28.95 2.74
C MET A 2 13.64 27.49 3.12
N SER A 3 12.38 27.15 3.39
CA SER A 3 11.96 25.78 3.58
C SER A 3 11.83 25.12 2.21
N ILE A 4 12.60 24.07 1.97
CA ILE A 4 12.46 23.25 0.76
C ILE A 4 11.24 22.35 0.98
N LYS A 5 10.19 22.53 0.18
CA LYS A 5 9.00 21.67 0.21
C LYS A 5 9.29 20.42 -0.63
N GLN A 6 9.46 19.28 0.04
CA GLN A 6 9.55 17.97 -0.62
C GLN A 6 8.41 17.06 -0.15
N ASN A 7 7.83 16.31 -1.08
CA ASN A 7 6.90 15.24 -0.77
C ASN A 7 7.69 13.94 -0.64
N ILE A 8 7.70 13.33 0.55
CA ILE A 8 8.36 12.05 0.81
C ILE A 8 7.33 10.94 0.57
N VAL A 9 7.02 10.70 -0.70
CA VAL A 9 6.03 9.71 -1.14
C VAL A 9 6.57 8.96 -2.36
N ASP A 10 6.32 7.66 -2.39
CA ASP A 10 6.64 6.78 -3.50
C ASP A 10 5.34 6.23 -4.11
N GLY A 11 5.37 5.94 -5.41
CA GLY A 11 4.34 5.14 -6.06
C GLY A 11 4.70 3.66 -5.94
N ALA A 12 3.91 2.91 -5.17
CA ALA A 12 4.02 1.47 -5.03
C ALA A 12 3.14 0.77 -6.07
N HIS A 13 3.72 -0.15 -6.84
CA HIS A 13 2.94 -0.99 -7.74
C HIS A 13 2.20 -2.08 -6.98
N ILE A 14 0.92 -2.26 -7.26
CA ILE A 14 0.10 -3.32 -6.66
C ILE A 14 0.50 -4.68 -7.24
N LYS A 15 0.53 -4.78 -8.57
CA LYS A 15 1.17 -5.90 -9.28
C LYS A 15 2.58 -5.48 -9.69
N PRO A 16 3.61 -6.32 -9.42
CA PRO A 16 4.99 -5.96 -9.67
C PRO A 16 5.25 -5.68 -11.16
N PHE A 17 5.80 -4.50 -11.44
CA PHE A 17 6.10 -4.07 -12.80
C PHE A 17 6.99 -5.07 -13.55
N ALA A 18 8.00 -5.63 -12.87
CA ALA A 18 8.96 -6.56 -13.48
C ALA A 18 8.31 -7.83 -14.06
N ARG A 19 7.09 -8.18 -13.64
CA ARG A 19 6.35 -9.36 -14.13
C ARG A 19 5.27 -9.01 -15.14
N PHE A 20 4.55 -7.90 -14.92
CA PHE A 20 3.33 -7.59 -15.67
C PHE A 20 3.48 -6.42 -16.64
N TYR A 21 4.55 -5.62 -16.50
CA TYR A 21 4.77 -4.39 -17.25
C TYR A 21 3.58 -3.41 -17.20
N ASP A 22 2.77 -3.49 -16.14
CA ASP A 22 1.53 -2.74 -15.97
C ASP A 22 1.79 -1.43 -15.23
N ASN A 23 1.96 -0.34 -16.01
CA ASN A 23 2.24 1.01 -15.52
C ASN A 23 1.00 1.91 -15.45
N ARG A 24 -0.20 1.35 -15.45
CA ARG A 24 -1.43 2.14 -15.36
C ARG A 24 -1.56 2.73 -13.95
N ILE A 25 -2.14 3.93 -13.85
CA ILE A 25 -2.34 4.66 -12.58
C ILE A 25 -3.08 3.80 -11.56
N ASP A 26 -4.09 3.06 -12.04
CA ASP A 26 -4.93 2.14 -11.28
C ASP A 26 -4.20 0.87 -10.76
N ASN A 27 -2.92 0.68 -11.13
CA ASN A 27 -2.03 -0.34 -10.59
C ASN A 27 -1.01 0.26 -9.59
N GLY A 28 -1.20 1.52 -9.18
CA GLY A 28 -0.32 2.24 -8.27
C GLY A 28 -1.03 2.74 -7.02
N ILE A 29 -0.31 2.81 -5.90
CA ILE A 29 -0.77 3.46 -4.67
C ILE A 29 0.37 4.34 -4.13
N SER A 30 0.04 5.55 -3.68
CA SER A 30 1.00 6.44 -3.05
C SER A 30 1.22 6.10 -1.58
N PHE A 31 2.44 5.73 -1.22
CA PHE A 31 2.82 5.41 0.15
C PHE A 31 4.08 6.17 0.59
N CYS A 32 4.24 6.39 1.91
CA CYS A 32 5.56 6.74 2.42
C CYS A 32 6.49 5.51 2.35
N LYS A 33 7.80 5.72 2.44
CA LYS A 33 8.81 4.67 2.25
C LYS A 33 8.57 3.41 3.10
N ASN A 34 8.17 3.57 4.36
CA ASN A 34 7.93 2.44 5.26
C ASN A 34 6.72 1.61 4.82
N HIS A 35 5.62 2.26 4.43
CA HIS A 35 4.42 1.57 3.96
C HIS A 35 4.65 0.95 2.58
N HIS A 36 5.42 1.59 1.69
CA HIS A 36 5.79 1.01 0.41
C HIS A 36 6.57 -0.30 0.63
N TRP A 37 7.64 -0.25 1.43
CA TRP A 37 8.42 -1.44 1.76
C TRP A 37 7.57 -2.54 2.41
N ALA A 38 6.71 -2.18 3.38
CA ALA A 38 5.86 -3.14 4.07
C ALA A 38 4.83 -3.79 3.15
N PHE A 39 4.28 -3.03 2.20
CA PHE A 39 3.36 -3.52 1.18
C PHE A 39 4.04 -4.52 0.24
N ASP A 40 5.20 -4.15 -0.30
CA ASP A 40 6.01 -5.03 -1.18
C ASP A 40 6.44 -6.33 -0.50
N LYS A 41 6.62 -6.30 0.83
CA LYS A 41 6.93 -7.47 1.64
C LYS A 41 5.69 -8.27 2.06
N GLY A 42 4.49 -7.82 1.72
CA GLY A 42 3.26 -8.50 2.06
C GLY A 42 2.88 -8.41 3.54
N LEU A 43 3.44 -7.45 4.29
CA LEU A 43 3.10 -7.25 5.71
C LEU A 43 1.70 -6.69 5.89
N PHE A 44 1.16 -6.05 4.86
CA PHE A 44 -0.25 -5.68 4.78
C PHE A 44 -0.74 -5.74 3.34
N THR A 45 -2.05 -5.68 3.17
CA THR A 45 -2.72 -5.66 1.88
C THR A 45 -4.02 -4.87 1.97
N ILE A 46 -4.79 -4.82 0.88
CA ILE A 46 -6.03 -4.02 0.77
C ILE A 46 -7.16 -4.90 0.22
N THR A 47 -8.35 -4.80 0.81
CA THR A 47 -9.57 -5.51 0.41
C THR A 47 -10.25 -4.89 -0.81
N ASP A 48 -11.29 -5.55 -1.30
CA ASP A 48 -12.09 -5.05 -2.43
C ASP A 48 -12.97 -3.85 -2.05
N ASP A 49 -13.23 -3.64 -0.76
CA ASP A 49 -13.86 -2.43 -0.20
C ASP A 49 -12.81 -1.39 0.26
N TYR A 50 -11.56 -1.54 -0.18
CA TYR A 50 -10.45 -0.61 0.08
C TYR A 50 -10.09 -0.42 1.56
N LYS A 51 -10.23 -1.47 2.37
CA LYS A 51 -9.74 -1.52 3.75
C LYS A 51 -8.39 -2.18 3.84
N ILE A 52 -7.56 -1.71 4.75
CA ILE A 52 -6.24 -2.27 5.03
C ILE A 52 -6.41 -3.56 5.86
N ILE A 53 -5.71 -4.62 5.47
CA ILE A 53 -5.52 -5.83 6.29
C ILE A 53 -4.05 -5.95 6.61
N VAL A 54 -3.72 -6.04 7.90
CA VAL A 54 -2.34 -6.17 8.37
C VAL A 54 -2.08 -7.62 8.78
N SER A 55 -0.92 -8.15 8.42
CA SER A 55 -0.49 -9.50 8.78
C SER A 55 -0.37 -9.64 10.30
N ASN A 56 -0.79 -10.80 10.82
CA ASN A 56 -0.56 -11.14 12.23
C ASN A 56 0.83 -11.75 12.44
N ASN A 57 1.52 -12.13 11.37
CA ASN A 57 2.74 -12.93 11.36
C ASN A 57 4.03 -12.08 11.38
N PHE A 58 3.98 -10.88 11.95
CA PHE A 58 5.19 -10.13 12.27
C PHE A 58 5.10 -9.42 13.63
N LEU A 59 6.27 -9.22 14.21
CA LEU A 59 6.49 -8.41 15.40
C LEU A 59 7.03 -7.05 14.95
N GLU A 60 6.46 -6.01 15.52
CA GLU A 60 6.80 -4.62 15.19
C GLU A 60 7.17 -3.89 16.47
N GLU A 61 8.35 -3.27 16.48
CA GLU A 61 8.74 -2.31 17.50
C GLU A 61 8.64 -0.91 16.91
N SER A 62 7.71 -0.11 17.44
CA SER A 62 7.45 1.26 16.98
C SER A 62 7.40 2.23 18.18
N PRO A 63 8.53 2.45 18.88
CA PRO A 63 8.55 3.22 20.13
C PRO A 63 8.17 4.71 19.98
N ASN A 64 8.23 5.25 18.76
CA ASN A 64 7.92 6.66 18.45
C ASN A 64 7.06 6.83 17.19
N SER A 65 6.42 5.77 16.74
CA SER A 65 5.59 5.77 15.54
C SER A 65 4.31 4.99 15.78
N LYS A 66 3.27 5.31 15.02
CA LYS A 66 2.07 4.50 15.01
C LYS A 66 2.40 3.11 14.46
N PRO A 67 2.16 2.02 15.19
CA PRO A 67 2.36 0.66 14.69
C PRO A 67 1.49 0.38 13.47
N MET A 68 2.02 -0.36 12.51
CA MET A 68 1.32 -0.86 11.33
C MET A 68 0.01 -1.58 11.71
N LYS A 69 0.02 -2.38 12.79
CA LYS A 69 -1.19 -3.11 13.24
C LYS A 69 -2.39 -2.20 13.53
N GLU A 70 -2.16 -0.95 13.93
CA GLU A 70 -3.23 0.02 14.17
C GLU A 70 -3.84 0.60 12.89
N PHE A 71 -3.30 0.25 11.72
CA PHE A 71 -3.92 0.56 10.43
C PHE A 71 -4.90 -0.51 9.97
N ASN A 72 -4.97 -1.66 10.65
CA ASN A 72 -5.89 -2.72 10.29
C ASN A 72 -7.34 -2.22 10.28
N SER A 73 -8.11 -2.60 9.26
CA SER A 73 -9.48 -2.16 8.98
C SER A 73 -9.66 -0.68 8.65
N ASN A 74 -8.60 0.14 8.60
CA ASN A 74 -8.72 1.53 8.15
C ASN A 74 -9.05 1.58 6.66
N GLN A 75 -9.85 2.57 6.29
CA GLN A 75 -10.18 2.87 4.90
C GLN A 75 -8.98 3.54 4.21
N LEU A 76 -8.63 3.06 3.01
CA LEU A 76 -7.68 3.73 2.15
C LEU A 76 -8.26 5.07 1.70
N TRP A 77 -7.42 6.11 1.64
CA TRP A 77 -7.80 7.37 1.02
C TRP A 77 -7.79 7.20 -0.49
N LEU A 78 -8.97 7.32 -1.09
CA LEU A 78 -9.16 7.13 -2.52
C LEU A 78 -9.03 8.46 -3.26
N PRO A 79 -8.59 8.44 -4.53
CA PRO A 79 -8.62 9.61 -5.39
C PRO A 79 -10.05 10.16 -5.57
N ASN A 80 -10.18 11.36 -6.11
CA ASN A 80 -11.49 11.91 -6.47
C ASN A 80 -12.08 11.23 -7.73
N GLU A 81 -11.20 10.79 -8.63
CA GLU A 81 -11.56 10.16 -9.90
C GLU A 81 -11.58 8.64 -9.75
N LYS A 82 -12.71 8.01 -10.09
CA LYS A 82 -12.90 6.55 -9.93
C LYS A 82 -11.97 5.74 -10.83
N GLU A 83 -11.63 6.27 -11.99
CA GLU A 83 -10.72 5.68 -12.97
C GLU A 83 -9.30 5.55 -12.42
N SER A 84 -8.95 6.37 -11.41
CA SER A 84 -7.67 6.34 -10.72
C SER A 84 -7.68 5.43 -9.48
N PHE A 85 -8.80 4.78 -9.16
CA PHE A 85 -8.86 3.90 -8.00
C PHE A 85 -7.94 2.68 -8.22
N PRO A 86 -7.34 2.15 -7.16
CA PRO A 86 -6.66 0.86 -7.24
C PRO A 86 -7.62 -0.19 -7.82
N ARG A 87 -7.21 -0.90 -8.87
CA ARG A 87 -8.04 -1.94 -9.48
C ARG A 87 -8.23 -3.09 -8.52
N ILE A 88 -9.48 -3.51 -8.36
CA ILE A 88 -9.88 -4.66 -7.55
C ILE A 88 -9.11 -5.93 -7.94
N GLU A 89 -8.96 -6.20 -9.24
CA GLU A 89 -8.19 -7.35 -9.74
C GLU A 89 -6.72 -7.31 -9.29
N ALA A 90 -6.09 -6.13 -9.32
CA ALA A 90 -4.70 -5.98 -8.87
C ALA A 90 -4.59 -6.21 -7.35
N LEU A 91 -5.53 -5.65 -6.57
CA LEU A 91 -5.58 -5.87 -5.12
C LEU A 91 -5.78 -7.35 -4.78
N GLN A 92 -6.70 -8.03 -5.46
CA GLN A 92 -6.92 -9.48 -5.33
C GLN A 92 -5.65 -10.27 -5.62
N TRP A 93 -4.95 -9.92 -6.71
CA TRP A 93 -3.68 -10.55 -7.05
C TRP A 93 -2.65 -10.37 -5.93
N HIS A 94 -2.49 -9.15 -5.41
CA HIS A 94 -1.56 -8.88 -4.31
C HIS A 94 -1.92 -9.71 -3.06
N ARG A 95 -3.21 -9.77 -2.70
CA ARG A 95 -3.68 -10.58 -1.57
C ARG A 95 -3.37 -12.08 -1.72
N GLN A 96 -3.36 -12.60 -2.93
CA GLN A 96 -3.15 -14.02 -3.20
C GLN A 96 -1.67 -14.40 -3.38
N ASN A 97 -0.82 -13.46 -3.81
CA ASN A 97 0.54 -13.75 -4.27
C ASN A 97 1.64 -13.10 -3.44
N VAL A 98 1.31 -12.05 -2.69
CA VAL A 98 2.30 -11.25 -1.93
C VAL A 98 1.98 -11.22 -0.45
N PHE A 99 0.71 -11.03 -0.09
CA PHE A 99 0.29 -10.91 1.31
C PHE A 99 0.62 -12.16 2.13
N ILE A 100 1.26 -11.94 3.28
CA ILE A 100 1.62 -12.99 4.23
C ILE A 100 0.53 -12.97 5.31
N SER A 101 -0.41 -13.92 5.27
CA SER A 101 -1.40 -14.08 6.35
C SER A 101 -0.73 -14.56 7.62
#